data_AF-A0A3D2FXT2-F1
#
_entry.id   AF-A0A3D2FXT2-F1
#
_cell.length_a   1.000
_cell.length_b   1.000
_cell.length_c   1.000
_cell.angle_alpha   90.00
_cell.angle_beta   90.00
_cell.angle_gamma   90.00
#
_symmetry.space_group_name_H-M   'P 1'
#
loop_
_entity.id
_entity.type
_entity.pdbx_description
1 polymer ?
#
loop_
_entity_poly.entity_id
_entity_poly.type
_entity_poly.pdbx_seq_one_letter_code
_entity_poly.pdbx_strand_id
1 'polypeptide(L)' 'MALVKALPFRLTGAQKRAITEIAKDQTSESRMLRMLQGDVGSGKTLVALHAMLHAVESGAQASLLAPTEVLARQH' A
#
# COMPACT_ATOMS: atom_id res chain seq x y z
N MET A 1 -3.32 6.36 -11.82
CA MET A 1 -3.94 5.75 -10.63
C MET A 1 -5.25 6.43 -10.24
N ALA A 2 -6.37 5.76 -10.51
CA ALA A 2 -7.72 6.24 -10.19
C ALA A 2 -7.97 6.33 -8.67
N LEU A 3 -7.29 5.52 -7.85
CA LEU A 3 -7.49 5.47 -6.39
C LEU A 3 -7.36 6.85 -5.73
N VAL A 4 -6.28 7.58 -5.98
CA VAL A 4 -6.03 8.88 -5.30
C VAL A 4 -7.12 9.91 -5.64
N LYS A 5 -7.70 9.83 -6.84
CA LYS A 5 -8.80 10.71 -7.26
C LYS A 5 -10.14 10.35 -6.62
N ALA A 6 -10.30 9.10 -6.19
CA ALA A 6 -11.53 8.60 -5.55
C ALA A 6 -11.58 8.84 -4.04
N LEU A 7 -10.49 9.29 -3.41
CA LEU A 7 -10.44 9.51 -1.97
C LEU A 7 -11.18 10.81 -1.57
N PRO A 8 -11.99 10.79 -0.49
CA PRO A 8 -12.65 11.99 0.03
C PRO A 8 -11.69 12.91 0.83
N PHE A 9 -10.39 12.60 0.82
CA PHE A 9 -9.35 13.33 1.53
C PHE A 9 -8.05 13.34 0.71
N ARG A 10 -7.11 14.21 1.11
CA ARG A 10 -5.79 14.27 0.49
C ARG A 10 -4.79 13.40 1.24
N LEU A 11 -3.89 12.76 0.49
CA LEU A 11 -2.76 12.05 1.10
C LEU A 11 -1.86 13.02 1.87
N THR A 12 -1.42 12.58 3.06
CA THR A 12 -0.41 13.31 3.84
C THR A 12 0.95 13.24 3.14
N GLY A 13 1.88 14.13 3.52
CA GLY A 13 3.26 14.06 3.02
C GLY A 13 3.95 12.73 3.34
N ALA A 14 3.68 12.16 4.51
CA ALA A 14 4.22 10.86 4.92
C ALA A 14 3.70 9.71 4.05
N GLN A 15 2.39 9.70 3.77
CA GLN A 15 1.78 8.68 2.90
C GLN A 15 2.35 8.76 1.47
N LYS A 16 2.51 9.96 0.91
CA LYS A 16 3.11 10.15 -0.43
C LYS A 16 4.55 9.65 -0.50
N ARG A 17 5.36 9.94 0.53
CA ARG A 17 6.74 9.43 0.62
C ARG A 17 6.78 7.91 0.69
N ALA A 18 6.00 7.31 1.59
CA ALA A 18 5.94 5.85 1.74
C ALA A 18 5.51 5.16 0.43
N ILE A 19 4.50 5.70 -0.26
CA ILE A 19 4.07 5.22 -1.59
C ILE A 19 5.21 5.28 -2.61
N THR A 20 5.92 6.41 -2.68
CA THR A 20 7.01 6.59 -3.65
C THR A 20 8.17 5.63 -3.38
N GLU A 21 8.52 5.45 -2.10
CA GLU A 21 9.57 4.52 -1.68
C GLU A 21 9.18 3.06 -1.98
N ILE A 22 7.93 2.66 -1.70
CA ILE A 22 7.44 1.32 -2.04
C ILE A 22 7.44 1.10 -3.55
N ALA A 23 6.98 2.07 -4.35
CA ALA A 23 6.99 1.94 -5.81
C ALA A 23 8.41 1.77 -6.34
N LYS A 24 9.37 2.55 -5.82
CA LYS A 24 10.79 2.41 -6.16
C LYS A 24 11.31 1.01 -5.85
N ASP A 25 11.02 0.49 -4.66
CA ASP A 25 11.44 -0.86 -4.25
C ASP A 25 10.78 -1.95 -5.11
N GLN A 26 9.49 -1.82 -5.46
CA GLN A 26 8.78 -2.76 -6.32
C GLN A 26 9.33 -2.80 -7.75
N THR A 27 9.90 -1.70 -8.24
CA THR A 27 10.52 -1.60 -9.57
C THR A 27 12.01 -1.94 -9.60
N SER A 28 12.61 -2.23 -8.44
CA SER A 28 14.01 -2.61 -8.33
C SER A 28 14.27 -4.00 -8.93
N GLU A 29 15.51 -4.26 -9.35
CA GLU A 29 15.96 -5.61 -9.72
C GLU A 29 15.98 -6.56 -8.50
N SER A 30 16.10 -6.00 -7.30
CA SER A 30 16.07 -6.75 -6.04
C SER A 30 14.65 -6.88 -5.47
N ARG A 31 14.39 -8.00 -4.77
CA ARG A 31 13.09 -8.23 -4.11
C ARG A 31 12.86 -7.21 -2.98
N MET A 32 11.69 -6.58 -2.95
CA MET A 32 11.28 -5.71 -1.86
C MET A 32 11.04 -6.50 -0.56
N LEU A 33 11.73 -6.10 0.52
CA LEU A 33 11.50 -6.56 1.89
C LEU A 33 11.38 -5.34 2.80
N ARG A 34 10.18 -4.75 2.87
CA ARG A 34 9.94 -3.48 3.58
C ARG A 34 8.93 -3.66 4.72
N MET A 35 9.26 -3.07 5.87
CA MET A 35 8.32 -2.88 6.97
C MET A 35 7.73 -1.46 6.93
N LEU A 36 6.42 -1.36 6.71
CA LEU A 36 5.69 -0.09 6.79
C LEU A 36 5.20 0.13 8.22
N GLN A 37 5.85 1.04 8.95
CA GLN A 37 5.48 1.39 10.33
C GLN A 37 4.72 2.72 10.43
N GLY A 38 3.94 2.85 11.49
CA GLY A 38 3.19 4.04 11.84
C GLY A 38 2.08 3.73 12.84
N ASP A 39 1.56 4.75 13.51
CA ASP A 39 0.54 4.59 14.55
C ASP A 39 -0.80 4.09 14.00
N VAL A 40 -1.67 3.61 14.88
CA VAL A 40 -3.07 3.31 14.53
C VAL A 40 -3.73 4.58 13.99
N GLY A 41 -4.44 4.49 12.85
CA GLY A 41 -5.07 5.64 12.19
C GLY A 41 -4.17 6.44 11.23
N SER A 42 -2.88 6.15 11.13
CA SER A 42 -1.97 6.86 10.19
C SER A 42 -2.20 6.56 8.70
N GLY A 43 -3.10 5.63 8.38
CA GLY A 43 -3.46 5.29 7.00
C GLY A 43 -2.55 4.27 6.31
N LYS A 44 -1.88 3.39 7.07
CA LYS A 44 -1.03 2.31 6.52
C LYS A 44 -1.76 1.41 5.52
N THR A 45 -3.04 1.12 5.77
CA THR A 45 -3.88 0.32 4.88
C THR A 45 -4.01 0.94 3.49
N LEU A 46 -4.13 2.27 3.41
CA LEU A 46 -4.20 2.98 2.14
C LEU A 46 -2.89 2.89 1.36
N VAL A 47 -1.76 2.99 2.05
CA VAL A 47 -0.42 2.83 1.44
C VAL A 47 -0.23 1.40 0.95
N ALA A 48 -0.64 0.39 1.72
CA ALA A 48 -0.61 -1.01 1.31
C ALA A 48 -1.51 -1.27 0.09
N LEU A 49 -2.73 -0.74 0.08
CA LEU A 49 -3.65 -0.84 -1.05
C LEU A 49 -3.03 -0.23 -2.33
N HIS A 50 -2.36 0.92 -2.21
CA HIS A 50 -1.67 1.54 -3.34
C HIS A 50 -0.56 0.64 -3.91
N ALA A 51 0.22 -0.01 -3.03
CA ALA A 51 1.27 -0.95 -3.43
C ALA A 51 0.70 -2.20 -4.12
N MET A 52 -0.42 -2.72 -3.63
CA MET A 52 -1.12 -3.85 -4.24
C MET A 52 -1.67 -3.47 -5.62
N LEU A 53 -2.28 -2.29 -5.76
CA LEU A 53 -2.77 -1.79 -7.05
C LEU A 53 -1.63 -1.59 -8.05
N HIS A 54 -0.48 -1.10 -7.62
CA HIS A 54 0.68 -0.95 -8.49
C HIS A 54 1.14 -2.30 -9.08
N ALA A 55 1.10 -3.38 -8.28
CA ALA A 55 1.36 -4.74 -8.76
C ALA A 55 0.27 -5.27 -9.70
N VAL A 56 -1.01 -4.98 -9.43
CA VAL A 56 -2.11 -5.40 -10.31
C VAL A 56 -2.10 -4.65 -11.64
N GLU A 57 -1.83 -3.34 -11.62
CA GLU A 57 -1.72 -2.51 -12.82
C GLU A 57 -0.51 -2.91 -13.70
N SER A 58 0.52 -3.57 -13.13
CA SER A 58 1.64 -4.14 -13.89
C SER A 58 1.37 -5.56 -14.42
N GLY A 59 0.16 -6.10 -14.23
CA GLY A 59 -0.24 -7.43 -14.69
C GLY A 59 0.10 -8.57 -13.73
N ALA A 60 0.58 -8.27 -12.52
CA ALA A 60 0.80 -9.25 -11.48
C ALA A 60 -0.41 -9.40 -10.55
N GLN A 61 -0.29 -10.26 -9.54
CA GLN A 61 -1.29 -10.42 -8.48
C GLN A 61 -0.75 -9.87 -7.16
N ALA A 62 -1.66 -9.46 -6.29
CA ALA A 62 -1.35 -9.05 -4.93
C ALA A 62 -2.18 -9.85 -3.93
N SER A 63 -1.56 -10.25 -2.83
CA SER A 63 -2.21 -10.96 -1.73
C SER A 63 -2.00 -10.21 -0.42
N LEU A 64 -3.05 -10.11 0.38
CA LEU A 64 -3.01 -9.54 1.72
C LEU A 64 -3.15 -10.68 2.74
N LEU A 65 -2.25 -10.75 3.72
CA LEU A 65 -2.31 -11.71 4.81
C LEU A 65 -2.63 -10.95 6.11
N ALA A 66 -3.58 -11.48 6.88
CA ALA A 66 -3.93 -11.00 8.20
C ALA A 66 -3.90 -12.16 9.20
N PRO A 67 -3.55 -11.93 10.48
CA PRO A 67 -3.34 -13.01 11.45
C PRO A 67 -4.66 -13.62 11.97
N THR A 68 -5.80 -12.99 11.73
CA THR A 68 -7.13 -13.47 12.14
C THR A 68 -8.16 -13.21 11.05
N GLU A 69 -9.23 -14.00 11.03
CA GLU A 69 -10.37 -13.81 10.12
C GLU A 69 -11.00 -12.41 10.27
N VAL A 70 -11.11 -11.92 11.51
CA VAL A 70 -11.69 -10.60 11.80
C VAL A 70 -10.90 -9.50 11.09
N LEU A 71 -9.57 -9.53 11.16
CA LEU A 71 -8.73 -8.55 10.48
C LEU A 71 -8.75 -8.76 8.95
N ALA A 72 -8.86 -10.00 8.47
CA ALA A 72 -9.00 -10.28 7.05
C ALA A 72 -10.29 -9.70 6.46
N ARG A 73 -11.41 -9.73 7.21
CA ARG A 73 -12.70 -9.14 6.79
C ARG A 73 -12.76 -7.61 6.91
N GLN A 74 -11.92 -7.00 7.75
CA GLN A 74 -11.85 -5.54 7.89
C GLN A 74 -11.12 -4.86 6.73
N HIS A 75 -10.35 -5.62 5.96
CA HIS A 75 -9.67 -5.17 4.76
C HIS A 75 -10.46 -5.58 3.51
#